data_AF-A0A382EUH3-F1
#
_entry.id   AF-A0A382EUH3-F1
#
_cell.length_a   1.000
_cell.length_b   1.000
_cell.length_c   1.000
_cell.angle_alpha   90.00
_cell.angle_beta   90.00
_cell.angle_gamma   90.00
#
_symmetry.space_group_name_H-M   'P 1'
#
loop_
_entity.id
_entity.type
_entity.pdbx_description
1 polymer ?
#
loop_
_entity_poly.entity_id
_entity_poly.type
_entity_poly.pdbx_seq_one_letter_code
_entity_poly.pdbx_strand_id
1 'polypeptide(L)' 'MWEVELKPEIRKELSDPEKYVKGMNMTYNGMTITMVGVVMMLILYFTRPEHVLHPFWIQILGLVVAGWGEFIKFRAK' A
#
# COMPACT_ATOMS: atom_id res chain seq x y z
N MET A 1 1.98 0.29 11.77
CA MET A 1 1.44 -0.42 10.60
C MET A 1 -0.06 -0.40 10.81
N TRP A 2 -0.82 0.27 9.94
CA TRP A 2 -2.18 0.77 10.23
C TRP A 2 -3.09 -0.20 11.00
N GLU A 3 -3.86 0.30 11.96
CA GLU A 3 -4.92 -0.47 12.63
C GLU A 3 -6.24 -0.16 11.94
N VAL A 4 -6.64 -1.04 11.03
CA VAL A 4 -7.89 -0.91 10.29
C VAL A 4 -8.99 -1.66 11.03
N GLU A 5 -9.94 -0.93 11.57
CA GLU A 5 -11.19 -1.49 12.06
C GLU A 5 -12.27 -1.41 10.98
N LEU A 6 -12.90 -2.54 10.69
CA LEU A 6 -14.06 -2.58 9.80
C LEU A 6 -15.32 -2.17 10.57
N LYS A 7 -16.16 -1.35 9.93
CA LYS A 7 -17.52 -1.13 10.42
C LYS A 7 -18.24 -2.49 10.54
N PRO A 8 -19.02 -2.71 11.61
CA PRO A 8 -19.69 -3.99 11.86
C PRO A 8 -20.67 -4.40 10.75
N GLU A 9 -21.20 -3.44 9.99
CA GLU A 9 -22.04 -3.66 8.81
C GLU A 9 -21.27 -4.40 7.70
N ILE A 10 -20.09 -3.90 7.34
CA ILE A 10 -19.22 -4.48 6.30
C ILE A 10 -18.69 -5.84 6.75
N ARG A 11 -18.45 -6.02 8.06
CA ARG A 11 -17.99 -7.27 8.64
C ARG A 11 -18.97 -8.43 8.44
N LYS A 12 -20.29 -8.15 8.34
CA LYS A 12 -21.33 -9.16 8.12
C LYS A 12 -21.48 -9.57 6.65
N GLU A 13 -21.03 -8.74 5.72
CA GLU A 13 -21.10 -8.99 4.28
C GLU A 13 -19.87 -9.75 3.74
N LEU A 14 -18.80 -9.84 4.54
CA LEU A 14 -17.54 -10.46 4.14
C LEU A 14 -17.48 -11.94 4.53
N SER A 15 -16.96 -12.77 3.63
CA SER A 15 -16.70 -14.19 3.89
C SER A 15 -15.63 -14.41 4.97
N ASP A 16 -14.54 -13.63 4.94
CA ASP A 16 -13.46 -13.68 5.94
C ASP A 16 -12.99 -12.26 6.33
N PRO A 17 -13.58 -11.67 7.38
CA PRO A 17 -13.33 -10.28 7.74
C PRO A 17 -11.90 -10.01 8.24
N GLU A 18 -11.27 -10.98 8.90
CA GLU A 18 -9.89 -10.81 9.41
C GLU A 18 -8.89 -10.77 8.27
N LYS A 19 -9.08 -11.64 7.27
CA LYS A 19 -8.26 -11.65 6.07
C LYS A 19 -8.46 -10.39 5.24
N TYR A 20 -9.67 -9.84 5.21
CA TYR A 20 -9.95 -8.56 4.57
C TYR A 20 -9.22 -7.39 5.26
N VAL A 21 -9.24 -7.32 6.59
CA VAL A 21 -8.46 -6.34 7.38
C VAL A 21 -6.96 -6.46 7.09
N LYS A 22 -6.44 -7.69 7.07
CA LYS A 22 -5.03 -7.95 6.73
C LYS A 22 -4.68 -7.45 5.33
N GLY A 23 -5.56 -7.69 4.36
CA GLY A 23 -5.41 -7.18 2.99
C GLY A 23 -5.42 -5.65 2.94
N MET A 24 -6.36 -4.99 3.65
CA MET A 24 -6.40 -3.52 3.76
C MET A 24 -5.11 -2.95 4.37
N ASN A 25 -4.63 -3.52 5.47
CA ASN A 25 -3.38 -3.09 6.10
C ASN A 25 -2.21 -3.19 5.12
N MET A 26 -2.12 -4.29 4.37
CA MET A 26 -1.09 -4.49 3.37
C MET A 26 -1.20 -3.49 2.23
N THR A 27 -2.41 -3.19 1.76
CA THR A 27 -2.65 -2.14 0.77
C THR A 27 -2.20 -0.76 1.27
N TYR A 28 -2.58 -0.36 2.49
CA TYR A 28 -2.16 0.92 3.06
C TYR A 28 -0.66 1.02 3.25
N ASN A 29 0.00 -0.05 3.69
CA ASN A 29 1.45 -0.09 3.80
C ASN A 29 2.12 0.03 2.42
N GLY A 30 1.61 -0.69 1.41
CA GLY A 30 2.10 -0.60 0.04
C GLY A 30 1.98 0.83 -0.52
N MET A 31 0.84 1.48 -0.31
CA MET A 31 0.66 2.89 -0.69
C MET A 31 1.59 3.82 0.08
N THR A 32 1.82 3.58 1.38
CA THR A 32 2.76 4.37 2.19
C THR A 32 4.19 4.26 1.63
N ILE A 33 4.62 3.05 1.26
CA ILE A 33 5.94 2.82 0.64
C ILE A 33 6.05 3.57 -0.69
N THR A 34 5.02 3.51 -1.53
CA THR A 34 4.99 4.25 -2.81
C THR A 34 5.12 5.76 -2.59
N MET A 35 4.36 6.30 -1.64
CA MET A 35 4.39 7.74 -1.32
C MET A 35 5.76 8.18 -0.80
N VAL A 36 6.42 7.36 0.02
CA VAL A 36 7.78 7.61 0.48
C VAL A 36 8.77 7.65 -0.69
N GLY A 37 8.62 6.75 -1.67
CA GLY A 37 9.38 6.79 -2.92
C GLY A 37 9.22 8.11 -3.67
N VAL A 38 7.98 8.59 -3.83
CA VAL A 38 7.69 9.88 -4.50
C VAL A 38 8.34 11.06 -3.75
N VAL A 39 8.27 11.09 -2.42
CA VAL A 39 8.91 12.14 -1.62
C VAL A 39 10.43 12.15 -1.80
N MET A 40 11.08 10.98 -1.86
CA MET A 40 12.51 10.91 -2.15
C MET A 40 12.84 11.46 -3.54
N MET A 41 12.03 11.14 -4.55
CA MET A 41 12.22 11.67 -5.90
C MET A 41 12.04 13.20 -5.94
N LEU A 42 11.08 13.74 -5.19
CA LEU A 42 10.87 15.18 -5.07
C LEU A 42 12.08 15.87 -4.43
N ILE A 43 12.65 15.29 -3.37
CA ILE A 43 13.87 15.83 -2.74
C ILE A 43 15.05 15.78 -3.72
N LEU A 44 15.20 14.67 -4.46
CA LEU A 44 16.25 14.52 -5.48
C LEU A 44 16.06 15.50 -6.63
N TYR A 45 14.83 15.86 -6.99
CA TYR A 45 14.57 16.82 -8.05
C TYR A 45 15.22 18.19 -7.79
N PHE A 46 15.21 18.64 -6.53
CA PHE A 46 15.82 19.90 -6.13
C PHE A 46 17.32 19.79 -5.79
N THR A 47 17.82 18.59 -5.44
CA THR A 47 19.19 18.42 -4.95
C THR A 47 20.15 17.79 -5.96
N ARG A 48 19.69 16.77 -6.71
CA ARG A 48 20.45 15.99 -7.71
C ARG A 48 19.50 15.45 -8.79
N PRO A 49 19.09 16.29 -9.76
CA PRO A 49 18.08 15.94 -10.75
C PRO A 49 18.45 14.70 -11.59
N GLU A 50 19.74 14.46 -11.82
CA GLU A 50 20.26 13.28 -12.54
C GLU A 50 19.93 11.94 -11.85
N HIS A 51 19.68 11.96 -10.54
CA HIS A 51 19.39 10.76 -9.75
C HIS A 51 17.91 10.62 -9.38
N VAL A 52 17.03 11.50 -9.87
CA VAL A 52 15.59 11.50 -9.53
C VAL A 52 14.92 10.14 -9.73
N LEU A 53 15.35 9.36 -10.72
CA LEU A 53 14.76 8.05 -11.02
C LEU A 53 15.33 6.88 -10.20
N HIS A 54 16.40 7.07 -9.42
CA HIS A 54 16.98 6.00 -8.58
C HIS A 54 15.97 5.36 -7.60
N PRO A 55 15.08 6.13 -6.92
CA PRO A 55 14.10 5.56 -5.99
C PRO A 55 12.90 4.90 -6.68
N PHE A 56 12.86 4.83 -8.02
CA PHE A 56 11.72 4.29 -8.76
C PHE A 56 11.38 2.84 -8.36
N TRP A 57 12.39 2.04 -8.04
CA TRP A 57 12.21 0.67 -7.54
C TRP A 57 11.38 0.59 -6.25
N ILE A 58 11.42 1.63 -5.39
CA ILE A 58 10.63 1.71 -4.16
C ILE A 58 9.14 1.80 -4.49
N GLN A 59 8.77 2.52 -5.55
CA GLN A 59 7.38 2.60 -6.00
C GLN A 59 6.89 1.27 -6.56
N ILE A 60 7.73 0.56 -7.33
CA ILE A 60 7.39 -0.79 -7.81
C ILE A 60 7.12 -1.72 -6.62
N LEU A 61 8.00 -1.71 -5.61
CA LEU A 61 7.81 -2.52 -4.40
C LEU A 61 6.52 -2.16 -3.66
N GLY A 62 6.24 -0.86 -3.48
CA GLY A 62 5.01 -0.40 -2.85
C GLY A 62 3.75 -0.85 -3.61
N LEU A 63 3.77 -0.79 -4.94
CA LEU A 63 2.67 -1.26 -5.79
C LEU A 63 2.49 -2.77 -5.75
N VAL A 64 3.56 -3.56 -5.70
CA VAL A 64 3.48 -5.02 -5.55
C VAL A 64 2.85 -5.37 -4.21
N VAL A 65 3.27 -4.74 -3.12
CA VAL A 65 2.69 -4.94 -1.79
C VAL A 65 1.21 -4.53 -1.77
N ALA A 66 0.87 -3.41 -2.41
CA ALA A 66 -0.51 -2.95 -2.50
C ALA A 66 -1.39 -3.89 -3.32
N GLY A 67 -0.90 -4.35 -4.48
CA GLY A 67 -1.59 -5.31 -5.33
C GLY A 67 -1.81 -6.65 -4.63
N TRP A 68 -0.84 -7.10 -3.83
CA TRP A 68 -1.01 -8.30 -3.01
C TRP A 68 -2.07 -8.11 -1.92
N GLY A 69 -2.10 -6.93 -1.28
CA GLY A 69 -3.16 -6.55 -0.34
C GLY A 69 -4.55 -6.59 -0.96
N GLU A 70 -4.71 -6.03 -2.17
CA GLU A 70 -5.96 -6.09 -2.93
C GLU A 70 -6.35 -7.52 -3.34
N PHE A 71 -5.38 -8.36 -3.74
CA PHE A 71 -5.65 -9.76 -4.03
C PHE A 71 -6.16 -10.52 -2.80
N ILE A 72 -5.59 -10.26 -1.62
CA ILE A 72 -6.06 -10.84 -0.36
C ILE A 72 -7.49 -10.36 -0.07
N LYS A 73 -7.79 -9.07 -0.26
CA LYS A 73 -9.14 -8.52 -0.09
C LYS A 73 -10.14 -9.17 -1.03
N PHE A 74 -9.79 -9.36 -2.30
CA PHE A 74 -10.65 -10.01 -3.29
C PHE A 74 -10.97 -11.46 -2.93
N ARG A 75 -10.00 -12.19 -2.34
CA ARG A 75 -10.22 -13.56 -1.85
C ARG A 75 -10.99 -13.66 -0.53
N ALA A 76 -11.09 -12.56 0.21
CA ALA A 76 -11.74 -12.50 1.52
C ALA A 76 -13.17 -11.92 1.46
N LYS A 77 -13.52 -11.33 0.31
CA LYS A 77 -14.87 -10.90 -0.04
C LYS A 77 -15.68 -12.12 -0.49
#